data_AF-A0A497C8R4-F1
#
_entry.id   AF-A0A497C8R4-F1
#
_cell.length_a   1.000
_cell.length_b   1.000
_cell.length_c   1.000
_cell.angle_alpha   90.00
_cell.angle_beta   90.00
_cell.angle_gamma   90.00
#
_symmetry.space_group_name_H-M   'P 1'
#
loop_
_entity.id
_entity.type
_entity.pdbx_description
1 polymer ?
#
loop_
_entity_poly.entity_id
_entity_poly.type
_entity_poly.pdbx_seq_one_letter_code
_entity_poly.pdbx_strand_id
1 'polypeptide(L)'
;MNKEQTATAQPEYPTLNAIVAEGVKFVETMGKAISSSIQNLPDFMIVNMDDDIRSQLDALVDAGIVENRREGAKFLIKEGLENHTGIFDKIDETKTKIAALRQQLQEIAKGEADEVNG
;
A
#
# COMPACT_ATOMS: atom_id res chain seq x y z
N MET A 1 11.38 9.29 62.85
CA MET A 1 10.00 8.94 62.47
C MET A 1 9.80 9.36 61.01
N ASN A 2 9.27 8.44 60.21
CA ASN A 2 8.98 8.43 58.75
C ASN A 2 8.73 9.79 58.06
N LYS A 3 9.38 10.04 56.90
CA LYS A 3 9.04 9.70 55.49
C LYS A 3 8.09 10.71 54.87
N GLU A 4 8.53 11.35 53.78
CA GLU A 4 7.77 11.52 52.54
C GLU A 4 8.73 12.07 51.47
N GLN A 5 9.34 11.13 50.76
CA GLN A 5 10.14 11.38 49.58
C GLN A 5 9.17 11.36 48.39
N THR A 6 8.97 12.53 47.80
CA THR A 6 8.26 12.71 46.53
C THR A 6 9.05 12.03 45.42
N ALA A 7 8.41 11.08 44.73
CA ALA A 7 8.90 10.54 43.47
C ALA A 7 7.80 10.72 42.42
N THR A 8 7.93 11.78 41.64
CA THR A 8 7.14 12.01 40.43
C THR A 8 7.51 10.95 39.39
N ALA A 9 6.59 10.04 39.07
CA ALA A 9 6.75 9.11 37.95
C ALA A 9 6.71 9.90 36.63
N GLN A 10 7.84 10.00 35.94
CA GLN A 10 7.91 10.52 34.57
C GLN A 10 7.40 9.43 33.60
N PRO A 11 6.58 9.75 32.59
CA PRO A 11 6.22 8.80 31.56
C PRO A 11 7.46 8.43 30.75
N GLU A 12 7.83 7.15 30.77
CA GLU A 12 8.92 6.60 29.99
C GLU A 12 8.48 6.54 28.52
N TYR A 13 8.88 7.54 27.72
CA TYR A 13 8.54 7.56 26.31
C TYR A 13 9.28 6.43 25.59
N PRO A 14 8.60 5.61 24.78
CA PRO A 14 9.23 4.52 24.07
C PRO A 14 10.33 5.09 23.17
N THR A 15 11.53 4.51 23.27
CA THR A 15 12.65 4.88 22.41
C THR A 15 12.34 4.54 20.96
N LEU A 16 12.96 5.23 20.00
CA LEU A 16 12.78 4.95 18.57
C LEU A 16 13.03 3.46 18.23
N ASN A 17 13.97 2.82 18.93
CA ASN A 17 14.25 1.40 18.79
C ASN A 17 13.09 0.51 19.25
N ALA A 18 12.34 0.92 20.28
CA ALA A 18 11.17 0.19 20.76
C ALA A 18 10.02 0.27 19.74
N ILE A 19 9.80 1.44 19.12
CA ILE A 19 8.79 1.63 18.08
C ILE A 19 9.12 0.81 16.83
N VAL A 20 10.39 0.80 16.41
CA VAL A 20 10.86 -0.01 15.28
C VAL A 20 10.73 -1.50 15.59
N ALA A 21 11.11 -1.94 16.80
CA ALA A 21 10.98 -3.33 17.20
C ALA A 21 9.51 -3.79 17.28
N GLU A 22 8.61 -2.91 17.69
CA GLU A 22 7.17 -3.16 17.69
C GLU A 22 6.61 -3.25 16.26
N GLY A 23 7.05 -2.37 15.35
CA GLY A 23 6.73 -2.45 13.93
C GLY A 23 7.22 -3.75 13.28
N VAL A 24 8.46 -4.17 13.57
CA VAL A 24 9.02 -5.45 13.07
C VAL A 24 8.24 -6.64 13.62
N LYS A 25 7.95 -6.67 14.93
CA LYS A 25 7.14 -7.72 15.55
C LYS A 25 5.71 -7.78 15.01
N PHE A 26 5.10 -6.63 14.74
CA PHE A 26 3.79 -6.55 14.11
C PHE A 26 3.84 -7.12 12.69
N VAL A 27 4.85 -6.78 11.89
CA VAL A 27 5.06 -7.33 10.54
C VAL A 27 5.39 -8.83 10.58
N GLU A 28 6.12 -9.34 11.56
CA GLU A 28 6.38 -10.78 11.70
C GLU A 28 5.13 -11.56 12.11
N THR A 29 4.34 -11.01 13.04
CA THR A 29 3.10 -11.63 13.53
C THR A 29 2.02 -11.60 12.45
N MET A 30 1.91 -10.47 11.74
CA MET A 30 1.09 -10.34 10.55
C MET A 30 1.63 -11.22 9.43
N GLY A 31 2.93 -11.29 9.18
CA GLY A 31 3.53 -12.12 8.13
C GLY A 31 3.21 -13.61 8.30
N LYS A 32 3.18 -14.10 9.55
CA LYS A 32 2.74 -15.47 9.85
C LYS A 32 1.23 -15.67 9.62
N ALA A 33 0.40 -14.71 10.03
CA ALA A 33 -1.05 -14.75 9.83
C ALA A 33 -1.46 -14.55 8.35
N ILE A 34 -0.76 -13.66 7.65
CA ILE A 34 -0.88 -13.34 6.23
C ILE A 34 -0.40 -14.55 5.40
N SER A 35 0.71 -15.21 5.73
CA SER A 35 1.11 -16.45 5.04
C SER A 35 0.03 -17.55 5.11
N SER A 36 -0.67 -17.66 6.24
CA SER A 36 -1.82 -18.58 6.38
C SER A 36 -3.12 -18.09 5.74
N SER A 37 -3.23 -16.82 5.32
CA SER A 37 -4.45 -16.21 4.80
C SER A 37 -4.32 -15.58 3.40
N ILE A 38 -3.11 -15.51 2.83
CA ILE A 38 -2.78 -14.94 1.50
C ILE A 38 -3.57 -15.63 0.38
N GLN A 39 -3.99 -16.87 0.58
CA GLN A 39 -4.82 -17.55 -0.41
C GLN A 39 -6.22 -16.90 -0.56
N ASN A 40 -6.63 -15.94 0.29
CA ASN A 40 -7.99 -15.37 0.26
C ASN A 40 -8.16 -13.84 0.51
N LEU A 41 -7.11 -12.99 0.53
CA LEU A 41 -7.31 -11.53 0.75
C LEU A 41 -6.56 -10.64 -0.27
N PRO A 42 -7.25 -10.11 -1.30
CA PRO A 42 -6.66 -9.23 -2.31
C PRO A 42 -6.42 -7.76 -1.88
N ASP A 43 -6.93 -7.31 -0.73
CA ASP A 43 -7.15 -5.86 -0.49
C ASP A 43 -6.23 -5.17 0.52
N PHE A 44 -5.17 -5.82 1.01
CA PHE A 44 -4.27 -5.19 1.99
C PHE A 44 -2.99 -4.63 1.37
N MET A 45 -2.74 -3.34 1.58
CA MET A 45 -1.52 -2.66 1.18
C MET A 45 -0.94 -1.93 2.40
N ILE A 46 0.35 -2.17 2.68
CA ILE A 46 1.12 -1.38 3.65
C ILE A 46 1.87 -0.30 2.89
N VAL A 47 1.65 0.97 3.25
CA VAL A 47 2.33 2.11 2.64
C VAL A 47 3.07 2.87 3.73
N ASN A 48 4.37 3.09 3.52
CA ASN A 48 5.13 4.01 4.35
C ASN A 48 4.79 5.44 3.94
N MET A 49 4.52 6.28 4.93
CA MET A 49 4.21 7.69 4.74
C MET A 49 5.22 8.53 5.50
N ASP A 50 5.56 9.70 4.98
CA ASP A 50 6.37 10.67 5.69
C ASP A 50 5.51 11.48 6.67
N ASP A 51 6.15 12.14 7.63
CA ASP A 51 5.45 12.88 8.69
C ASP A 51 4.60 14.03 8.13
N ASP A 52 5.07 14.69 7.08
CA ASP A 52 4.31 15.75 6.40
C ASP A 52 2.98 15.24 5.84
N ILE A 53 2.98 14.05 5.25
CA ILE A 53 1.76 13.44 4.71
C ILE A 53 0.83 13.03 5.84
N ARG A 54 1.35 12.47 6.94
CA ARG A 54 0.54 12.15 8.13
C ARG A 54 -0.15 13.40 8.68
N SER A 55 0.59 14.51 8.77
CA SER A 55 0.05 15.78 9.25
C SER A 55 -1.04 16.34 8.34
N GLN A 56 -0.91 16.20 7.02
CA GLN A 56 -1.96 16.60 6.09
C GLN A 56 -3.21 15.71 6.21
N LEU A 57 -3.04 14.40 6.40
CA LEU A 57 -4.16 13.50 6.67
C LEU A 57 -4.86 13.84 7.99
N ASP A 58 -4.12 14.24 9.01
CA ASP A 58 -4.68 14.75 10.26
C ASP A 58 -5.52 16.00 10.04
N ALA A 59 -5.03 16.95 9.25
CA ALA A 59 -5.78 18.15 8.93
C ALA A 59 -7.14 17.85 8.25
N LEU A 60 -7.21 16.81 7.42
CA LEU A 60 -8.48 16.37 6.81
C LEU A 60 -9.45 15.79 7.84
N VAL A 61 -8.95 15.07 8.84
CA VAL A 61 -9.76 14.53 9.95
C VAL A 61 -10.22 15.67 10.86
N ASP A 62 -9.32 16.56 11.24
CA ASP A 62 -9.60 17.70 12.12
C ASP A 62 -10.60 18.68 11.48
N ALA A 63 -10.55 18.83 10.16
CA ALA A 63 -11.53 19.60 9.39
C ALA A 63 -12.89 18.90 9.23
N GLY A 64 -13.02 17.65 9.68
CA GLY A 64 -14.24 16.85 9.57
C GLY A 64 -14.59 16.43 8.14
N ILE A 65 -13.62 16.46 7.22
CA ILE A 65 -13.81 16.04 5.82
C ILE A 65 -13.89 14.51 5.74
N VAL A 66 -13.13 13.82 6.59
CA VAL A 66 -13.06 12.35 6.66
C VAL A 66 -13.05 11.90 8.12
N GLU A 67 -13.52 10.69 8.41
CA GLU A 67 -13.64 10.18 9.79
C GLU A 67 -12.29 9.73 10.37
N ASN A 68 -11.35 9.31 9.53
CA ASN A 68 -10.04 8.83 9.95
C ASN A 68 -9.00 8.94 8.82
N ARG A 69 -7.72 8.86 9.19
CA ARG A 69 -6.58 8.97 8.24
C ARG A 69 -6.64 7.98 7.08
N ARG A 70 -7.12 6.75 7.32
CA ARG A 70 -7.24 5.72 6.26
C ARG A 70 -8.27 6.17 5.23
N GLU A 71 -9.38 6.73 5.67
CA GLU A 71 -10.38 7.30 4.78
C GLU A 71 -9.84 8.52 4.04
N GLY A 72 -9.08 9.39 4.70
CA GLY A 72 -8.34 10.48 4.05
C GLY A 72 -7.41 9.99 2.93
N ALA A 73 -6.64 8.93 3.18
CA ALA A 73 -5.78 8.33 2.17
C ALA A 73 -6.59 7.77 0.99
N LYS A 74 -7.69 7.07 1.25
CA LYS A 74 -8.59 6.57 0.19
C LYS A 74 -9.21 7.71 -0.62
N PHE A 75 -9.64 8.77 0.06
CA PHE A 75 -10.21 9.97 -0.54
C PHE A 75 -9.22 10.60 -1.53
N LEU A 76 -7.98 10.87 -1.07
CA LEU A 76 -6.95 11.48 -1.92
C LEU A 76 -6.50 10.57 -3.08
N ILE A 77 -6.39 9.26 -2.87
CA ILE A 77 -6.08 8.30 -3.94
C ILE A 77 -7.17 8.32 -5.01
N LYS A 78 -8.44 8.33 -4.59
CA LYS A 78 -9.58 8.39 -5.50
C LYS A 78 -9.59 9.70 -6.30
N GLU A 79 -9.42 10.83 -5.62
CA GLU A 79 -9.36 12.14 -6.27
C GLU A 79 -8.18 12.23 -7.26
N GLY A 80 -7.02 11.70 -6.90
CA GLY A 80 -5.87 11.60 -7.80
C GLY A 80 -6.14 10.71 -9.02
N LEU A 81 -6.81 9.57 -8.85
CA LEU A 81 -7.21 8.70 -9.95
C LEU A 81 -8.19 9.40 -10.92
N GLU A 82 -9.18 10.11 -10.39
CA GLU A 82 -10.19 10.82 -11.19
C GLU A 82 -9.59 12.02 -11.95
N ASN A 83 -8.63 12.73 -11.34
CA ASN A 83 -7.97 13.88 -11.96
C ASN A 83 -6.88 13.51 -12.99
N HIS A 84 -6.49 12.24 -13.06
CA HIS A 84 -5.45 11.74 -13.97
C HIS A 84 -5.95 10.69 -14.96
N THR A 85 -7.24 10.66 -15.30
CA THR A 85 -7.84 9.68 -16.24
C THR A 85 -7.06 9.52 -17.55
N GLY A 86 -6.64 10.63 -18.18
CA GLY A 86 -5.92 10.59 -19.45
C GLY A 86 -4.57 9.86 -19.44
N ILE A 87 -3.95 9.63 -18.28
CA ILE A 87 -2.74 8.80 -18.20
C ILE A 87 -3.08 7.31 -18.27
N PHE A 88 -4.17 6.91 -17.62
CA PHE A 88 -4.63 5.53 -17.60
C PHE A 88 -5.17 5.11 -18.95
N ASP A 89 -5.86 6.02 -19.66
CA ASP A 89 -6.31 5.78 -21.04
C ASP A 89 -5.12 5.44 -21.96
N LYS A 90 -4.01 6.19 -21.86
CA LYS A 90 -2.79 5.94 -22.65
C LYS A 90 -2.09 4.64 -22.25
N ILE A 91 -2.07 4.32 -20.95
CA ILE A 91 -1.56 3.04 -20.46
C ILE A 91 -2.36 1.88 -21.06
N ASP A 92 -3.69 1.98 -21.07
CA ASP A 92 -4.57 0.91 -21.55
C ASP A 92 -4.55 0.78 -23.08
N GLU A 93 -4.44 1.90 -23.81
CA GLU A 93 -4.17 1.88 -25.24
C GLU A 93 -2.85 1.12 -25.54
N THR A 94 -1.81 1.38 -24.74
CA THR A 94 -0.50 0.74 -24.91
C THR A 94 -0.56 -0.74 -24.56
N LYS A 95 -1.25 -1.14 -23.49
CA LYS A 95 -1.48 -2.55 -23.14
C LYS A 95 -2.20 -3.29 -24.26
N THR A 96 -3.21 -2.68 -24.88
CA THR A 96 -3.94 -3.25 -26.01
C THR A 96 -3.01 -3.52 -27.18
N LYS A 97 -2.13 -2.56 -27.51
CA LYS A 97 -1.11 -2.75 -28.56
C LYS A 97 -0.16 -3.90 -28.23
N ILE A 98 0.32 -4.00 -26.98
CA ILE A 98 1.18 -5.10 -26.54
C ILE A 98 0.46 -6.45 -26.66
N ALA A 99 -0.82 -6.52 -26.31
CA ALA A 99 -1.60 -7.73 -26.44
C ALA A 99 -1.74 -8.17 -27.91
N ALA A 100 -2.04 -7.23 -28.81
CA ALA A 100 -2.12 -7.49 -30.24
C ALA A 100 -0.77 -7.96 -30.82
N LEU A 101 0.34 -7.31 -30.44
CA LEU A 101 1.68 -7.73 -30.86
C LEU A 101 2.03 -9.14 -30.36
N ARG A 102 1.67 -9.48 -29.12
CA ARG A 102 1.85 -10.84 -28.58
C ARG A 102 1.03 -11.87 -29.35
N GLN A 103 -0.19 -11.51 -29.75
CA GLN A 103 -1.02 -12.39 -30.57
C GLN A 103 -0.40 -12.61 -31.95
N GLN A 104 0.04 -11.56 -32.63
CA GLN A 104 0.72 -11.66 -33.93
C GLN A 104 1.98 -12.55 -33.85
N LEU A 105 2.79 -12.40 -32.79
CA LEU A 105 3.94 -13.26 -32.56
C LEU A 105 3.54 -14.74 -32.44
N GLN A 106 2.46 -15.04 -31.70
CA GLN A 106 1.96 -16.40 -31.55
C GLN A 106 1.42 -16.98 -32.86
N GLU A 107 0.80 -16.16 -33.70
CA GLU A 107 0.31 -16.56 -35.03
C GLU A 107 1.48 -16.89 -35.96
N ILE A 108 2.55 -16.07 -35.98
CA ILE A 108 3.77 -16.35 -36.76
C ILE A 108 4.41 -17.65 -36.29
N ALA A 109 4.60 -17.82 -34.98
CA ALA A 109 5.19 -19.04 -34.42
C ALA A 109 4.38 -20.31 -34.71
N LYS A 110 3.05 -20.20 -34.85
CA LYS A 110 2.19 -21.32 -35.27
C LYS A 110 2.26 -21.58 -36.78
N GLY A 111 2.30 -20.53 -37.59
CA GLY A 111 2.46 -20.65 -39.05
C GLY A 111 3.77 -21.32 -39.44
N GLU A 112 4.87 -21.02 -38.74
CA GLU A 112 6.16 -21.70 -38.94
C GLU A 112 6.14 -23.18 -38.48
N ALA A 113 5.31 -23.54 -37.51
CA ALA A 113 5.19 -24.92 -37.02
C ALA A 113 4.42 -25.85 -37.99
N ASP A 114 3.54 -25.29 -38.82
CA ASP A 114 2.77 -26.04 -39.82
C ASP A 114 3.58 -26.29 -41.12
N GLU A 115 4.55 -25.45 -41.48
CA GLU A 115 5.43 -25.68 -42.64
C GLU A 115 6.51 -26.74 -42.41
N VAL A 116 6.86 -27.06 -41.17
CA VAL A 116 7.91 -28.05 -40.83
C VAL A 116 7.35 -29.49 -40.75
N ASN A 117 6.02 -29.67 -40.76
CA ASN A 117 5.37 -30.99 -40.69
C ASN A 117 4.54 -31.34 -41.94
N GLY A 118 4.65 -30.57 -43.03
CA GLY A 118 4.01 -30.83 -44.33
C GLY A 118 4.92 -31.52 -45.33
#